data_AF-A0A967QIC8-F1
#
_entry.id   AF-A0A967QIC8-F1
#
_cell.length_a   1.000
_cell.length_b   1.000
_cell.length_c   1.000
_cell.angle_alpha   90.00
_cell.angle_beta   90.00
_cell.angle_gamma   90.00
#
_symmetry.space_group_name_H-M   'P 1'
#
loop_
_entity.id
_entity.type
_entity.pdbx_description
1 polymer ?
#
loop_
_entity_poly.entity_id
_entity_poly.type
_entity_poly.pdbx_seq_one_letter_code
_entity_poly.pdbx_strand_id
1 'polypeptide(L)'
;NGAAQAGMGVAIGDANNDGGLDIVVTNFSEDFTTMYRGDGQGFFDDVSGATGVGEVTYRSLSWGTVLADLDNDGDQDLVIANGHIYPQVDAHPEFELTYAQPNQLLENDGTGQFRDVTDMAGPGLAQIRS
;
A
#
# COMPACT_ATOMS: atom_id res chain seq x y z
N ASN A 1 5.46 -20.64 7.07
CA ASN A 1 4.02 -20.97 7.04
C ASN A 1 3.31 -19.80 6.41
N GLY A 2 2.93 -19.89 5.13
CA GLY A 2 2.19 -18.82 4.44
C GLY A 2 0.69 -18.98 4.66
N ALA A 3 0.00 -17.90 5.03
CA ALA A 3 -1.46 -17.82 4.96
C ALA A 3 -1.85 -17.34 3.55
N ALA A 4 -2.99 -17.80 3.04
CA ALA A 4 -3.51 -17.30 1.78
C ALA A 4 -4.01 -15.86 1.97
N GLN A 5 -3.55 -14.95 1.12
CA GLN A 5 -3.96 -13.55 1.10
C GLN A 5 -4.95 -13.29 -0.05
N ALA A 6 -5.78 -12.26 0.09
CA ALA A 6 -6.80 -11.90 -0.88
C ALA A 6 -6.30 -10.79 -1.82
N GLY A 7 -5.35 -11.13 -2.70
CA GLY A 7 -4.75 -10.17 -3.63
C GLY A 7 -5.77 -9.51 -4.56
N MET A 8 -5.84 -8.19 -4.55
CA MET A 8 -6.84 -7.40 -5.30
C MET A 8 -6.23 -6.50 -6.38
N GLY A 9 -5.04 -5.96 -6.14
CA GLY A 9 -4.29 -5.13 -7.09
C GLY A 9 -2.82 -5.48 -7.06
N VAL A 10 -2.12 -5.12 -8.15
CA VAL A 10 -0.68 -5.36 -8.31
C VAL A 10 0.02 -4.15 -8.91
N ALA A 11 1.16 -3.78 -8.35
CA ALA A 11 2.12 -2.85 -8.94
C ALA A 11 3.50 -3.52 -9.04
N ILE A 12 4.28 -3.10 -10.02
CA ILE A 12 5.64 -3.60 -10.27
C ILE A 12 6.53 -2.38 -10.51
N GLY A 13 7.69 -2.33 -9.87
CA GLY A 13 8.65 -1.22 -9.95
C GLY A 13 9.98 -1.59 -9.30
N ASP A 14 10.98 -0.71 -9.38
CA ASP A 14 12.28 -0.88 -8.72
C ASP A 14 12.33 0.09 -7.52
N ALA A 15 11.74 -0.32 -6.40
CA ALA A 15 11.45 0.61 -5.32
C ALA A 15 12.69 0.96 -4.48
N ASN A 16 13.74 0.15 -4.52
CA ASN A 16 15.00 0.43 -3.83
C ASN A 16 16.16 0.75 -4.80
N ASN A 17 15.85 0.99 -6.09
CA ASN A 17 16.80 1.35 -7.14
C ASN A 17 17.98 0.38 -7.26
N ASP A 18 17.75 -0.92 -7.04
CA ASP A 18 18.80 -1.95 -7.12
C ASP A 18 18.88 -2.65 -8.48
N GLY A 19 17.99 -2.28 -9.41
CA GLY A 19 17.87 -2.84 -10.75
C GLY A 19 17.05 -4.13 -10.81
N GLY A 20 16.59 -4.64 -9.67
CA GLY A 20 15.59 -5.69 -9.54
C GLY A 20 14.17 -5.13 -9.63
N LEU A 21 13.22 -5.96 -10.08
CA LEU A 21 11.80 -5.59 -10.01
C LEU A 21 11.20 -6.13 -8.72
N ASP A 22 10.54 -5.24 -7.99
CA ASP A 22 9.73 -5.50 -6.83
C ASP A 22 8.25 -5.65 -7.22
N ILE A 23 7.48 -6.33 -6.37
CA ILE A 23 6.05 -6.53 -6.57
C ILE A 23 5.31 -6.06 -5.32
N VAL A 24 4.28 -5.25 -5.51
CA VAL A 24 3.35 -4.86 -4.46
C VAL A 24 1.99 -5.49 -4.73
N VAL A 25 1.40 -6.15 -3.74
CA VAL A 25 0.08 -6.78 -3.81
C VAL A 25 -0.80 -6.27 -2.68
N THR A 26 -1.91 -5.65 -3.03
CA THR A 26 -2.89 -5.14 -2.06
C THR A 26 -3.86 -6.23 -1.61
N ASN A 27 -4.29 -6.16 -0.35
CA ASN A 27 -5.12 -7.19 0.28
C ASN A 27 -6.30 -6.58 1.06
N PHE A 28 -7.11 -7.46 1.64
CA PHE A 28 -8.29 -7.12 2.45
C PHE A 28 -7.87 -6.47 3.79
N SER A 29 -8.78 -5.74 4.44
CA SER A 29 -8.50 -5.19 5.78
C SER A 29 -8.17 -6.29 6.79
N GLU A 30 -7.31 -5.98 7.77
CA GLU A 30 -6.73 -6.96 8.72
C GLU A 30 -5.79 -7.98 8.06
N ASP A 31 -5.50 -7.80 6.78
CA ASP A 31 -4.32 -8.27 6.06
C ASP A 31 -3.54 -7.02 5.61
N PHE A 32 -2.26 -7.16 5.32
CA PHE A 32 -1.43 -6.01 4.90
C PHE A 32 -1.15 -6.04 3.41
N THR A 33 -0.89 -4.88 2.81
CA THR A 33 -0.31 -4.82 1.47
C THR A 33 1.06 -5.47 1.52
N THR A 34 1.25 -6.51 0.70
CA THR A 34 2.48 -7.30 0.67
C THR A 34 3.44 -6.68 -0.33
N MET A 35 4.67 -6.42 0.09
CA MET A 35 5.75 -5.99 -0.78
C MET A 35 6.80 -7.09 -0.87
N TYR A 36 7.08 -7.52 -2.08
CA TYR A 36 8.07 -8.52 -2.41
C TYR A 36 9.27 -7.86 -3.08
N ARG A 37 10.44 -7.97 -2.48
CA ARG A 37 11.70 -7.49 -3.07
C ARG A 37 12.29 -8.54 -3.99
N GLY A 38 12.52 -8.18 -5.25
CA GLY A 38 13.10 -9.10 -6.23
C GLY A 38 14.63 -9.05 -6.24
N ASP A 39 15.30 -10.20 -6.38
CA ASP A 39 16.76 -10.26 -6.49
C ASP A 39 17.30 -10.10 -7.94
N GLY A 40 16.39 -9.82 -8.89
CA GLY A 40 16.69 -9.78 -10.33
C GLY A 40 16.92 -11.14 -10.99
N GLN A 41 16.88 -12.24 -10.22
CA GLN A 41 17.07 -13.63 -10.69
C GLN A 41 15.79 -14.47 -10.59
N GLY A 42 14.69 -13.85 -10.17
CA GLY A 42 13.38 -14.47 -10.07
C GLY A 42 13.04 -15.00 -8.67
N PHE A 43 13.87 -14.69 -7.66
CA PHE A 43 13.51 -14.87 -6.27
C PHE A 43 12.99 -13.58 -5.67
N PHE A 44 12.08 -13.74 -4.70
CA PHE A 44 11.33 -12.65 -4.09
C PHE A 44 11.23 -12.87 -2.58
N ASP A 45 11.68 -11.88 -1.82
CA ASP A 45 11.58 -11.86 -0.35
C ASP A 45 10.42 -10.96 0.08
N ASP A 46 9.59 -11.43 1.02
CA ASP A 46 8.58 -10.57 1.65
C ASP A 46 9.27 -9.57 2.57
N VAL A 47 9.18 -8.29 2.19
CA VAL A 47 9.78 -7.16 2.90
C VAL A 47 8.71 -6.22 3.48
N SER A 48 7.44 -6.62 3.51
CA SER A 48 6.30 -5.74 3.85
C SER A 48 6.46 -5.03 5.19
N GLY A 49 6.94 -5.74 6.21
CA GLY A 49 7.21 -5.16 7.53
C GLY A 49 8.51 -4.35 7.58
N ALA A 50 9.52 -4.71 6.79
CA ALA A 50 10.80 -4.01 6.74
C ALA A 50 10.67 -2.63 6.08
N THR A 51 9.85 -2.54 5.03
CA THR A 51 9.63 -1.30 4.26
C THR A 51 8.63 -0.35 4.91
N GLY A 52 7.89 -0.79 5.93
CA GLY A 52 6.84 -0.01 6.61
C GLY A 52 5.47 -0.06 5.92
N VAL A 53 5.39 -0.52 4.66
CA VAL A 53 4.14 -0.65 3.90
C VAL A 53 3.11 -1.51 4.63
N GLY A 54 3.57 -2.61 5.24
CA GLY A 54 2.67 -3.54 5.90
C GLY A 54 1.95 -2.94 7.11
N GLU A 55 2.64 -2.10 7.89
CA GLU A 55 2.08 -1.47 9.09
C GLU A 55 1.01 -0.44 8.74
N VAL A 56 1.29 0.45 7.79
CA VAL A 56 0.40 1.57 7.44
C VAL A 56 -0.81 1.14 6.61
N THR A 57 -0.79 -0.06 6.02
CA THR A 57 -1.90 -0.58 5.20
C THR A 57 -2.76 -1.63 5.90
N TYR A 58 -2.35 -2.13 7.07
CA TYR A 58 -2.99 -3.27 7.75
C TYR A 58 -4.51 -3.10 7.99
N ARG A 59 -4.99 -1.86 8.17
CA ARG A 59 -6.41 -1.57 8.42
C ARG A 59 -7.19 -1.23 7.15
N SER A 60 -6.51 -0.97 6.04
CA SER A 60 -7.13 -0.53 4.80
C SER A 60 -7.60 -1.74 3.99
N LEU A 61 -8.85 -1.72 3.50
CA LEU A 61 -9.27 -2.63 2.45
C LEU A 61 -8.79 -2.03 1.12
N SER A 62 -7.72 -2.62 0.58
CA SER A 62 -6.91 -2.04 -0.47
C SER A 62 -7.23 -2.65 -1.84
N TRP A 63 -7.26 -1.82 -2.90
CA TRP A 63 -7.65 -2.22 -4.26
C TRP A 63 -6.52 -1.94 -5.27
N GLY A 64 -6.75 -1.04 -6.23
CA GLY A 64 -5.74 -0.65 -7.21
C GLY A 64 -4.55 0.01 -6.53
N THR A 65 -3.35 -0.27 -7.05
CA THR A 65 -2.10 0.30 -6.57
C THR A 65 -1.18 0.64 -7.74
N VAL A 66 -0.33 1.65 -7.56
CA VAL A 66 0.66 2.13 -8.55
C VAL A 66 1.94 2.54 -7.84
N LEU A 67 3.09 2.15 -8.41
CA LEU A 67 4.39 2.72 -8.13
C LEU A 67 4.72 3.81 -9.16
N ALA A 68 4.95 5.04 -8.72
CA ALA A 68 5.28 6.17 -9.57
C ALA A 68 6.04 7.25 -8.80
N ASP A 69 6.99 7.91 -9.46
CA ASP A 69 7.68 9.08 -8.94
C ASP A 69 6.72 10.29 -8.99
N LEU A 70 6.17 10.70 -7.84
CA LEU A 70 5.12 11.71 -7.77
C LEU A 70 5.62 13.10 -7.38
N ASP A 71 6.75 13.18 -6.69
CA ASP A 71 7.36 14.45 -6.29
C ASP A 71 8.58 14.83 -7.16
N ASN A 72 9.00 13.96 -8.07
CA ASN A 72 10.14 14.11 -9.00
C ASN A 72 11.50 14.08 -8.31
N ASP A 73 11.65 13.33 -7.23
CA ASP A 73 12.94 13.09 -6.58
C ASP A 73 13.73 11.92 -7.19
N GLY A 74 13.08 11.13 -8.04
CA GLY A 74 13.65 9.98 -8.74
C GLY A 74 13.31 8.63 -8.11
N ASP A 75 12.57 8.61 -7.01
CA ASP A 75 12.18 7.43 -6.28
C ASP A 75 10.69 7.12 -6.52
N GLN A 76 10.33 5.84 -6.66
CA GLN A 76 8.94 5.48 -6.93
C GLN A 76 8.13 5.45 -5.63
N ASP A 77 7.16 6.34 -5.49
CA ASP A 77 6.16 6.37 -4.43
C ASP A 77 5.03 5.38 -4.67
N LEU A 78 4.33 4.99 -3.60
CA LEU A 78 3.21 4.05 -3.66
C LEU A 78 1.88 4.75 -3.45
N VAL A 79 0.97 4.62 -4.42
CA VAL A 79 -0.43 5.07 -4.29
C VAL A 79 -1.35 3.88 -4.18
N ILE A 80 -2.28 3.91 -3.22
CA ILE A 80 -3.23 2.83 -2.98
C ILE A 80 -4.66 3.38 -2.92
N ALA A 81 -5.56 2.78 -3.70
CA ALA A 81 -6.98 3.06 -3.62
C ALA A 81 -7.64 2.18 -2.56
N ASN A 82 -8.41 2.77 -1.64
CA ASN A 82 -9.01 2.05 -0.51
C ASN A 82 -10.53 2.24 -0.44
N GLY A 83 -11.20 1.30 0.22
CA GLY A 83 -12.63 1.40 0.49
C GLY A 83 -13.21 0.05 0.92
N HIS A 84 -13.99 0.07 1.98
CA HIS A 84 -14.55 -1.17 2.52
C HIS A 84 -15.75 -1.64 1.68
N ILE A 85 -15.99 -2.96 1.61
CA ILE A 85 -17.15 -3.51 0.88
C ILE A 85 -18.42 -3.63 1.74
N TYR A 86 -18.27 -3.62 3.06
CA TYR A 86 -19.38 -3.77 4.00
C TYR A 86 -19.69 -2.43 4.68
N PRO A 87 -20.82 -1.76 4.36
CA PRO A 87 -21.24 -0.54 5.06
C PRO A 87 -21.51 -0.73 6.56
N GLN A 88 -21.75 -1.98 6.97
CA GLN A 88 -22.04 -2.34 8.36
C GLN A 88 -20.89 -2.01 9.31
N VAL A 89 -19.65 -1.90 8.83
CA VAL A 89 -18.51 -1.54 9.69
C VAL A 89 -18.67 -0.18 10.35
N ASP A 90 -19.42 0.74 9.75
CA ASP A 90 -19.71 2.05 10.36
C ASP A 90 -20.56 1.94 11.63
N ALA A 91 -21.29 0.83 11.80
CA ALA A 91 -22.07 0.53 13.00
C ALA A 91 -21.25 -0.17 14.10
N HIS A 92 -19.99 -0.53 13.81
CA HIS A 92 -19.12 -1.34 14.66
C HIS A 92 -17.77 -0.63 14.90
N PRO A 93 -17.74 0.43 15.73
CA PRO A 93 -16.53 1.22 15.98
C PRO A 93 -15.40 0.40 16.63
N GLU A 94 -15.71 -0.76 17.24
CA GLU A 94 -14.74 -1.69 17.80
C GLU A 94 -13.75 -2.27 16.78
N PHE A 95 -14.10 -2.27 15.49
CA PHE A 95 -13.19 -2.69 14.42
C PHE A 95 -12.22 -1.57 14.01
N GLU A 96 -12.48 -0.32 14.41
CA GLU A 96 -11.70 0.86 13.97
C GLU A 96 -11.61 0.96 12.43
N LEU A 97 -12.65 0.49 11.74
CA LEU A 97 -12.83 0.53 10.29
C LEU A 97 -14.01 1.44 9.95
N THR A 98 -13.98 2.00 8.74
CA THR A 98 -15.07 2.80 8.17
C THR A 98 -15.34 2.35 6.75
N TYR A 99 -16.58 2.53 6.27
CA TYR A 99 -16.97 2.12 4.93
C TYR A 99 -16.20 2.90 3.86
N ALA A 100 -16.32 4.23 3.92
CA ALA A 100 -15.46 5.10 3.16
C ALA A 100 -14.07 5.10 3.81
N GLN A 101 -13.02 4.80 3.04
CA GLN A 101 -11.64 4.86 3.50
C GLN A 101 -10.87 5.84 2.61
N PRO A 102 -9.89 6.59 3.13
CA PRO A 102 -9.04 7.45 2.30
C PRO A 102 -8.14 6.59 1.42
N ASN A 103 -7.91 7.04 0.19
CA ASN A 103 -6.78 6.55 -0.61
C ASN A 103 -5.49 6.95 0.10
N GLN A 104 -4.43 6.14 -0.04
CA GLN A 104 -3.14 6.39 0.59
C GLN A 104 -2.08 6.81 -0.42
N LEU A 105 -1.21 7.73 -0.02
CA LEU A 105 0.06 8.02 -0.67
C LEU A 105 1.18 7.72 0.32
N LEU A 106 2.07 6.81 -0.05
CA LEU A 106 3.27 6.49 0.72
C LEU A 106 4.50 6.98 -0.04
N GLU A 107 5.22 7.91 0.56
CA GLU A 107 6.47 8.47 0.05
C GLU A 107 7.62 7.49 0.28
N ASN A 108 8.44 7.24 -0.74
CA ASN A 108 9.62 6.40 -0.66
C ASN A 108 10.87 7.24 -0.40
N ASP A 109 11.76 6.81 0.49
CA ASP A 109 13.02 7.54 0.77
C ASP A 109 14.20 7.17 -0.15
N GLY A 110 13.92 6.45 -1.24
CA GLY A 110 14.89 5.94 -2.21
C GLY A 110 15.62 4.66 -1.82
N THR A 111 15.38 4.16 -0.60
CA THR A 111 15.92 2.86 -0.13
C THR A 111 14.86 1.76 -0.08
N GLY A 112 13.65 2.07 -0.55
CA GLY A 112 12.48 1.22 -0.45
C GLY A 112 11.81 1.28 0.92
N GLN A 113 12.08 2.30 1.73
CA GLN A 113 11.35 2.56 2.97
C GLN A 113 10.24 3.57 2.70
N PHE A 114 9.03 3.22 3.12
CA PHE A 114 7.83 4.00 2.82
C PHE A 114 7.28 4.67 4.07
N ARG A 115 6.82 5.91 3.91
CA ARG A 115 6.13 6.69 4.94
C ARG A 115 4.77 7.14 4.44
N ASP A 116 3.73 6.98 5.27
CA ASP A 116 2.41 7.54 4.94
C ASP A 116 2.45 9.08 4.97
N VAL A 117 2.23 9.69 3.80
CA VAL A 117 2.17 11.14 3.61
C VAL A 117 0.81 11.59 3.09
N THR A 118 -0.22 10.76 3.24
CA THR A 118 -1.58 11.00 2.73
C THR A 118 -2.12 12.37 3.15
N ASP A 119 -1.91 12.75 4.41
CA ASP A 119 -2.35 14.04 4.96
C ASP A 119 -1.61 15.26 4.37
N MET A 120 -0.48 15.04 3.69
CA MET A 120 0.33 16.07 3.03
C MET A 120 0.08 16.15 1.52
N ALA A 121 -0.60 15.16 0.93
CA ALA A 121 -0.77 15.01 -0.51
C ALA A 121 -1.84 15.93 -1.15
N GLY A 122 -2.40 16.84 -0.34
CA GLY A 122 -3.43 17.79 -0.77
C GLY A 122 -4.84 17.19 -0.84
N PRO A 123 -5.85 18.01 -1.24
CA PRO A 123 -7.26 17.64 -1.10
C PRO A 123 -7.73 16.54 -2.07
N GLY A 124 -6.94 16.18 -3.08
CA GLY A 124 -7.29 15.12 -4.05
C GLY A 124 -7.28 13.71 -3.45
N LEU A 125 -6.51 13.50 -2.38
CA LEU A 125 -6.46 12.24 -1.63
C LEU A 125 -7.22 12.32 -0.30
N ALA A 126 -7.69 13.50 0.10
CA ALA A 126 -8.59 13.64 1.22
C ALA A 126 -9.90 12.90 0.95
N GLN A 127 -10.38 12.16 1.95
CA GLN A 127 -11.65 11.43 1.87
C GLN A 127 -12.79 12.39 1.49
N ILE A 128 -13.32 12.26 0.28
CA ILE A 128 -14.54 12.97 -0.12
C ILE A 128 -15.71 12.21 0.50
N ARG A 129 -16.26 12.75 1.59
CA ARG A 129 -17.52 12.24 2.16
C ARG A 129 -18.61 12.31 1.09
N SER A 130 -19.13 11.16 0.67
CA SER A 130 -20.40 11.05 -0.09
C SER A 130 -21.53 10.64 0.83
#